data_AF-A0A950GCP3-F1
#
_entry.id   AF-A0A950GCP3-F1
#
_cell.length_a   1.000
_cell.length_b   1.000
_cell.length_c   1.000
_cell.angle_alpha   90.00
_cell.angle_beta   90.00
_cell.angle_gamma   90.00
#
_symmetry.space_group_name_H-M   'P 1'
#
loop_
_entity.id
_entity.type
_entity.pdbx_description
1 polymer ?
#
loop_
_entity_poly.entity_id
_entity_poly.type
_entity_poly.pdbx_seq_one_letter_code
_entity_poly.pdbx_strand_id
1 'polypeptide(L)'
;MGRLLDGVRRFHAQAFPQRRQLFRRLARAQQPETLLITCADSRVVPELFTQTEPGELFLCRNVGNLVPAYGQALGGVSAVIEYAVMALEVKNIVICGHSDCGAMKALVRPGSLAGMPTVATWLRHAEAAHSVVRVRYPDLDGDALVQALVEQNVLTQLDHLRTHPAVAARLAEGRLGVHGWTYEIGTGSVAMFDPAAGRFVPLETAAEDGGKAEPIPAQTSGGEPDRKRANKARPDRNGGRETAPSKRA
;
A
#
# COMPACT_ATOMS: atom_id res chain seq x y z
N MET A 1 18.53 27.22 12.32
CA MET A 1 18.42 26.55 13.63
C MET A 1 17.66 27.36 14.69
N GLY A 2 17.90 28.68 14.84
CA GLY A 2 17.23 29.51 15.87
C GLY A 2 15.70 29.41 15.91
N ARG A 3 15.02 29.53 14.74
CA ARG A 3 13.56 29.39 14.64
C ARG A 3 13.00 28.07 15.20
N LEU A 4 13.70 26.96 15.01
CA LEU A 4 13.28 25.65 15.51
C LEU A 4 13.42 25.59 17.03
N LEU A 5 14.52 26.11 17.58
CA LEU A 5 14.73 26.20 19.02
C LEU A 5 13.65 27.08 19.69
N ASP A 6 13.29 28.21 19.06
CA ASP A 6 12.20 29.05 19.54
C ASP A 6 10.85 28.34 19.46
N GLY A 7 10.64 27.52 18.43
CA GLY A 7 9.48 26.63 18.32
C GLY A 7 9.39 25.65 19.48
N VAL A 8 10.50 24.98 19.84
CA VAL A 8 10.57 24.07 20.98
C VAL A 8 10.31 24.80 22.30
N ARG A 9 10.85 26.01 22.48
CA ARG A 9 10.59 26.85 23.65
C ARG A 9 9.10 27.20 23.76
N ARG A 10 8.46 27.61 22.64
CA ARG A 10 7.01 27.87 22.60
C ARG A 10 6.18 26.61 22.89
N PHE A 11 6.58 25.46 22.34
CA PHE A 11 5.93 24.18 22.66
C PHE A 11 5.94 23.92 24.17
N HIS A 12 7.09 24.05 24.83
CA HIS A 12 7.20 23.83 26.27
C HIS A 12 6.40 24.86 27.09
N ALA A 13 6.43 26.13 26.70
CA ALA A 13 5.79 27.21 27.44
C ALA A 13 4.28 27.31 27.24
N GLN A 14 3.75 26.89 26.09
CA GLN A 14 2.36 27.16 25.69
C GLN A 14 1.60 25.89 25.29
N ALA A 15 2.08 25.15 24.28
CA ALA A 15 1.34 24.02 23.71
C ALA A 15 1.30 22.79 24.63
N PHE A 16 2.42 22.44 25.27
CA PHE A 16 2.51 21.26 26.14
C PHE A 16 1.65 21.39 27.40
N PRO A 17 1.65 22.53 28.14
CA PRO A 17 0.78 22.70 29.30
C PRO A 17 -0.71 22.45 29.01
N GLN A 18 -1.19 22.90 27.85
CA GLN A 18 -2.58 22.71 27.41
C GLN A 18 -2.92 21.23 27.16
N ARG A 19 -1.92 20.40 26.81
CA ARG A 19 -2.07 18.98 26.48
C ARG A 19 -1.39 18.05 27.51
N ARG A 20 -1.07 18.56 28.72
CA ARG A 20 -0.24 17.84 29.70
C ARG A 20 -0.82 16.49 30.11
N GLN A 21 -2.14 16.40 30.24
CA GLN A 21 -2.81 15.14 30.60
C GLN A 21 -2.70 14.10 29.48
N LEU A 22 -2.84 14.54 28.22
CA LEU A 22 -2.65 13.68 27.05
C LEU A 22 -1.23 13.12 27.03
N PHE A 23 -0.20 13.97 27.07
CA PHE A 23 1.18 13.52 27.02
C PHE A 23 1.59 12.66 28.23
N ARG A 24 0.98 12.86 29.41
CA ARG A 24 1.18 11.96 30.56
C ARG A 24 0.67 10.53 30.29
N ARG A 25 -0.43 10.38 29.54
CA ARG A 25 -0.92 9.07 29.10
C ARG A 25 0.00 8.47 28.04
N LEU A 26 0.33 9.26 27.01
CA LEU A 26 1.17 8.84 25.90
C LEU A 26 2.60 8.46 26.32
N ALA A 27 3.12 9.05 27.40
CA ALA A 27 4.42 8.68 27.97
C ALA A 27 4.47 7.23 28.51
N ARG A 28 3.33 6.58 28.71
CA ARG A 28 3.25 5.19 29.20
C ARG A 28 3.02 4.19 28.08
N ALA A 29 2.20 4.54 27.09
CA ALA A 29 1.86 3.68 25.97
C ALA A 29 1.32 4.50 24.79
N GLN A 30 1.52 3.96 23.59
CA GLN A 30 0.82 4.35 22.36
C GLN A 30 -0.13 3.21 21.96
N GLN A 31 -1.29 3.55 21.41
CA GLN A 31 -2.26 2.59 20.85
C GLN A 31 -2.93 3.21 19.61
N PRO A 32 -2.15 3.45 18.54
CA PRO A 32 -2.70 3.99 17.31
C PRO A 32 -3.63 2.98 16.66
N GLU A 33 -4.73 3.44 16.07
CA GLU A 33 -5.64 2.55 15.34
C GLU A 33 -5.23 2.34 13.88
N THR A 34 -4.40 3.24 13.34
CA THR A 34 -4.05 3.28 11.92
C THR A 34 -2.55 3.50 11.72
N LEU A 35 -1.95 2.68 10.85
CA LEU A 35 -0.66 3.00 10.22
C LEU A 35 -0.92 3.83 8.96
N LEU A 36 -0.40 5.05 8.89
CA LEU A 36 -0.45 5.87 7.69
C LEU A 36 0.94 5.98 7.07
N ILE A 37 1.07 5.48 5.84
CA ILE A 37 2.28 5.54 5.03
C ILE A 37 2.10 6.64 3.98
N THR A 38 2.93 7.67 4.04
CA THR A 38 2.85 8.80 3.11
C THR A 38 4.21 9.35 2.71
N CYS A 39 4.21 10.42 1.91
CA CYS A 39 5.42 11.00 1.37
C CYS A 39 6.18 11.82 2.43
N ALA A 40 7.50 11.85 2.30
CA ALA A 40 8.39 12.75 3.05
C ALA A 40 8.26 14.22 2.63
N ASP A 41 7.43 14.53 1.63
CA ASP A 41 7.14 15.89 1.16
C ASP A 41 6.70 16.80 2.33
N SER A 42 7.41 17.92 2.52
CA SER A 42 7.22 18.81 3.66
C SER A 42 5.85 19.51 3.70
N ARG A 43 5.09 19.48 2.60
CA ARG A 43 3.73 20.00 2.51
C ARG A 43 2.68 19.03 3.07
N VAL A 44 3.04 17.76 3.21
CA VAL A 44 2.15 16.71 3.73
C VAL A 44 2.31 16.61 5.24
N VAL A 45 1.26 16.95 5.96
CA VAL A 45 1.17 16.85 7.43
C VAL A 45 -0.07 16.02 7.76
N PRO A 46 0.05 14.69 7.89
CA PRO A 46 -1.08 13.77 8.09
C PRO A 46 -2.04 14.20 9.18
N GLU A 47 -1.51 14.53 10.35
CA GLU A 47 -2.29 14.89 11.52
C GLU A 47 -3.10 16.17 11.30
N LEU A 48 -2.65 17.07 10.40
CA LEU A 48 -3.37 18.29 10.08
C LEU A 48 -4.60 18.03 9.22
N PHE A 49 -4.50 17.23 8.15
CA PHE A 49 -5.67 17.01 7.28
C PHE A 49 -6.60 15.90 7.80
N THR A 50 -6.11 15.01 8.66
CA THR A 50 -6.92 13.98 9.33
C THR A 50 -7.51 14.44 10.66
N GLN A 51 -7.11 15.61 11.17
CA GLN A 51 -7.52 16.16 12.47
C GLN A 51 -7.27 15.18 13.64
N THR A 52 -6.21 14.38 13.55
CA THR A 52 -5.85 13.40 14.59
C THR A 52 -4.92 14.00 15.63
N GLU A 53 -5.05 13.53 16.87
CA GLU A 53 -4.20 13.86 17.99
C GLU A 53 -2.93 12.98 18.07
N PRO A 54 -1.89 13.42 18.80
CA PRO A 54 -0.72 12.59 19.07
C PRO A 54 -1.10 11.22 19.64
N GLY A 55 -0.56 10.16 19.03
CA GLY A 55 -0.79 8.78 19.43
C GLY A 55 -1.94 8.06 18.71
N GLU A 56 -2.73 8.75 17.88
CA GLU A 56 -3.82 8.14 17.11
C GLU A 56 -3.34 7.51 15.79
N LEU A 57 -2.28 8.07 15.19
CA LEU A 57 -1.64 7.56 13.99
C LEU A 57 -0.24 7.02 14.29
N PHE A 58 0.10 5.88 13.69
CA PHE A 58 1.48 5.43 13.53
C PHE A 58 1.96 5.82 12.13
N LEU A 59 3.02 6.62 12.02
CA LEU A 59 3.40 7.26 10.76
C LEU A 59 4.66 6.66 10.14
N CYS A 60 4.58 6.32 8.85
CA CYS A 60 5.74 6.04 8.02
C CYS A 60 5.84 7.09 6.91
N ARG A 61 6.98 7.80 6.82
CA ARG A 61 7.20 8.81 5.79
C ARG A 61 8.47 8.50 5.00
N ASN A 62 8.34 8.40 3.69
CA ASN A 62 9.47 8.18 2.79
C ASN A 62 9.26 8.87 1.44
N VAL A 63 10.27 8.92 0.58
CA VAL A 63 10.16 9.59 -0.73
C VAL A 63 9.19 8.80 -1.63
N GLY A 64 8.02 9.37 -1.94
CA GLY A 64 7.02 8.77 -2.82
C GLY A 64 6.08 7.75 -2.19
N ASN A 65 6.00 7.69 -0.85
CA ASN A 65 5.08 6.82 -0.10
C ASN A 65 5.16 5.33 -0.52
N LEU A 66 6.38 4.85 -0.77
CA LEU A 66 6.64 3.53 -1.32
C LEU A 66 6.70 2.46 -0.23
N VAL A 67 6.21 1.28 -0.58
CA VAL A 67 6.31 0.04 0.18
C VAL A 67 6.98 -0.98 -0.74
N PRO A 68 8.23 -1.38 -0.47
CA PRO A 68 8.83 -2.50 -1.19
C PRO A 68 7.98 -3.76 -1.02
N ALA A 69 7.81 -4.53 -2.10
CA ALA A 69 7.29 -5.88 -1.99
C ALA A 69 8.16 -6.70 -1.03
N TYR A 70 7.54 -7.60 -0.29
CA TYR A 70 8.23 -8.37 0.74
C TYR A 70 9.41 -9.16 0.15
N GLY A 71 10.55 -9.14 0.85
CA GLY A 71 11.78 -9.78 0.41
C GLY A 71 12.65 -8.98 -0.56
N GLN A 72 12.14 -7.93 -1.23
CA GLN A 72 12.96 -7.14 -2.16
C GLN A 72 13.91 -6.15 -1.45
N ALA A 73 13.44 -5.50 -0.39
CA ALA A 73 14.21 -4.52 0.37
C ALA A 73 13.69 -4.46 1.81
N LEU A 74 14.03 -5.49 2.61
CA LEU A 74 13.72 -5.50 4.03
C LEU A 74 14.51 -4.39 4.73
N GLY A 75 13.79 -3.48 5.38
CA GLY A 75 14.37 -2.31 6.02
C GLY A 75 13.35 -1.56 6.86
N GLY A 76 13.56 -0.25 7.04
CA GLY A 76 12.73 0.58 7.92
C GLY A 76 11.23 0.51 7.61
N VAL A 77 10.84 0.48 6.33
CA VAL A 77 9.42 0.39 5.94
C VAL A 77 8.82 -0.96 6.35
N SER A 78 9.50 -2.07 6.07
CA SER A 78 9.02 -3.41 6.44
C SER A 78 8.95 -3.58 7.96
N ALA A 79 9.93 -3.06 8.70
CA ALA A 79 9.94 -3.10 10.16
C ALA A 79 8.80 -2.26 10.77
N VAL A 80 8.49 -1.09 10.19
CA VAL A 80 7.36 -0.26 10.61
C VAL A 80 6.03 -0.97 10.37
N ILE A 81 5.86 -1.61 9.20
CA ILE A 81 4.66 -2.39 8.87
C ILE A 81 4.49 -3.54 9.87
N GLU A 82 5.53 -4.35 10.06
CA GLU A 82 5.47 -5.49 10.98
C GLU A 82 5.17 -5.06 12.41
N TYR A 83 5.84 -4.01 12.91
CA TYR A 83 5.60 -3.50 14.26
C TYR A 83 4.18 -2.95 14.43
N ALA A 84 3.68 -2.20 13.45
CA ALA A 84 2.32 -1.67 13.50
C ALA A 84 1.27 -2.79 13.57
N VAL A 85 1.44 -3.83 12.76
CA VAL A 85 0.47 -4.92 12.65
C VAL A 85 0.58 -5.90 13.81
N MET A 86 1.80 -6.26 14.22
CA MET A 86 2.03 -7.33 15.20
C MET A 86 2.15 -6.84 16.64
N ALA A 87 2.75 -5.66 16.86
CA ALA A 87 2.98 -5.14 18.21
C ALA A 87 1.92 -4.10 18.62
N LEU A 88 1.53 -3.21 17.71
CA LEU A 88 0.52 -2.19 17.97
C LEU A 88 -0.90 -2.63 17.62
N GLU A 89 -1.03 -3.74 16.87
CA GLU A 89 -2.31 -4.30 16.44
C GLU A 89 -3.24 -3.26 15.78
N VAL A 90 -2.68 -2.41 14.91
CA VAL A 90 -3.46 -1.42 14.16
C VAL A 90 -4.58 -2.13 13.37
N LYS A 91 -5.73 -1.47 13.28
CA LYS A 91 -6.90 -1.97 12.56
C LYS A 91 -6.87 -1.60 11.08
N ASN A 92 -6.12 -0.55 10.73
CA ASN A 92 -6.06 -0.02 9.37
C ASN A 92 -4.63 0.29 8.95
N ILE A 93 -4.35 0.11 7.65
CA ILE A 93 -3.19 0.69 6.98
C ILE A 93 -3.69 1.57 5.84
N VAL A 94 -3.21 2.81 5.79
CA VAL A 94 -3.49 3.76 4.71
C VAL A 94 -2.20 4.02 3.94
N ILE A 95 -2.21 3.80 2.62
CA ILE A 95 -1.21 4.36 1.72
C ILE A 95 -1.75 5.66 1.17
N CYS A 96 -1.12 6.79 1.50
CA CYS A 96 -1.55 8.11 1.05
C CYS A 96 -0.53 8.71 0.08
N GLY A 97 -0.91 8.75 -1.21
CA GLY A 97 -0.26 9.58 -2.22
C GLY A 97 -0.67 11.04 -2.09
N HIS A 98 -0.03 11.92 -2.85
CA HIS A 98 -0.41 13.33 -2.89
C HIS A 98 -0.15 13.97 -4.24
N SER A 99 -0.90 15.03 -4.56
CA SER A 99 -0.71 15.81 -5.77
C SER A 99 0.69 16.41 -5.84
N ASP A 100 1.16 16.70 -7.06
CA ASP A 100 2.43 17.38 -7.27
C ASP A 100 3.66 16.67 -6.66
N CYS A 101 3.63 15.34 -6.59
CA CYS A 101 4.67 14.55 -5.93
C CYS A 101 6.02 14.61 -6.68
N GLY A 102 7.05 15.14 -6.01
CA GLY A 102 8.40 15.25 -6.58
C GLY A 102 9.01 13.89 -6.96
N ALA A 103 8.70 12.83 -6.22
CA ALA A 103 9.17 11.47 -6.52
C ALA A 103 8.57 10.94 -7.84
N MET A 104 7.25 11.12 -8.03
CA MET A 104 6.57 10.68 -9.24
C MET A 104 7.00 11.51 -10.45
N LYS A 105 7.20 12.83 -10.27
CA LYS A 105 7.80 13.70 -11.30
C LYS A 105 9.20 13.24 -11.71
N ALA A 106 10.04 12.87 -10.75
CA ALA A 106 11.39 12.41 -11.04
C ALA A 106 11.42 11.08 -11.79
N LEU A 107 10.42 10.22 -11.59
CA LEU A 107 10.30 8.93 -12.28
C LEU A 107 9.95 9.10 -13.77
N VAL A 108 9.07 10.05 -14.11
CA VAL A 108 8.61 10.28 -15.50
C VAL A 108 9.49 11.23 -16.30
N ARG A 109 10.34 12.02 -15.63
CA ARG A 109 11.19 13.02 -16.29
C ARG A 109 12.63 12.49 -16.46
N PRO A 110 13.09 12.25 -17.70
CA PRO A 110 14.44 11.75 -17.96
C PRO A 110 15.53 12.60 -17.29
N GLY A 111 16.55 11.94 -16.73
CA GLY A 111 17.71 12.61 -16.12
C GLY A 111 17.46 13.22 -14.74
N SER A 112 16.22 13.31 -14.24
CA SER A 112 15.91 13.93 -12.94
C SER A 112 16.55 13.25 -11.74
N LEU A 113 16.93 11.98 -11.89
CA LEU A 113 17.56 11.16 -10.86
C LEU A 113 19.09 11.10 -11.00
N ALA A 114 19.67 11.80 -11.97
CA ALA A 114 21.12 11.87 -12.16
C ALA A 114 21.79 12.44 -10.89
N GLY A 115 22.82 11.74 -10.40
CA GLY A 115 23.51 12.12 -9.15
C GLY A 115 22.80 11.71 -7.86
N MET A 116 21.63 11.05 -7.92
CA MET A 116 20.88 10.57 -6.75
C MET A 116 20.71 9.04 -6.77
N PRO A 117 21.79 8.24 -6.74
CA PRO A 117 21.73 6.78 -6.95
C PRO A 117 20.86 6.03 -5.92
N THR A 118 20.85 6.48 -4.67
CA THR A 118 20.00 5.91 -3.61
C THR A 118 18.53 6.19 -3.88
N VAL A 119 18.18 7.40 -4.31
CA VAL A 119 16.79 7.75 -4.66
C VAL A 119 16.36 7.01 -5.91
N ALA A 120 17.23 6.95 -6.94
CA ALA A 120 16.96 6.19 -8.16
C ALA A 120 16.69 4.71 -7.85
N THR A 121 17.47 4.13 -6.94
CA THR A 121 17.26 2.76 -6.47
C THR A 121 15.95 2.59 -5.71
N TRP A 122 15.65 3.52 -4.81
CA TRP A 122 14.42 3.52 -4.04
C TRP A 122 13.17 3.61 -4.93
N LEU A 123 13.18 4.48 -5.94
CA LEU A 123 12.03 4.68 -6.83
C LEU A 123 11.76 3.51 -7.78
N ARG A 124 12.65 2.51 -7.87
CA ARG A 124 12.34 1.28 -8.61
C ARG A 124 11.12 0.53 -8.05
N HIS A 125 10.77 0.75 -6.78
CA HIS A 125 9.54 0.21 -6.19
C HIS A 125 8.25 0.86 -6.72
N ALA A 126 8.35 1.89 -7.57
CA ALA A 126 7.24 2.51 -8.28
C ALA A 126 7.24 2.20 -9.79
N GLU A 127 8.22 1.46 -10.32
CA GLU A 127 8.37 1.25 -11.76
C GLU A 127 7.20 0.45 -12.37
N ALA A 128 6.61 -0.47 -11.59
CA ALA A 128 5.40 -1.18 -12.00
C ALA A 128 4.22 -0.21 -12.21
N ALA A 129 4.07 0.78 -11.33
CA ALA A 129 3.03 1.80 -11.50
C ALA A 129 3.27 2.65 -12.74
N HIS A 130 4.53 3.07 -12.96
CA HIS A 130 4.93 3.81 -14.15
C HIS A 130 4.64 3.02 -15.43
N SER A 131 5.02 1.75 -15.48
CA SER A 131 4.77 0.87 -16.63
C SER A 131 3.28 0.75 -16.94
N VAL A 132 2.44 0.56 -15.91
CA VAL A 132 0.97 0.49 -16.07
C VAL A 132 0.42 1.78 -16.66
N VAL A 133 0.82 2.94 -16.12
CA VAL A 133 0.34 4.25 -16.62
C VAL A 133 0.77 4.48 -18.07
N ARG A 134 2.03 4.16 -18.42
CA ARG A 134 2.53 4.34 -19.80
C ARG A 134 1.79 3.47 -20.82
N VAL A 135 1.35 2.26 -20.42
CA VAL A 135 0.57 1.38 -21.30
C VAL A 135 -0.89 1.81 -21.38
N ARG A 136 -1.52 2.14 -20.25
CA ARG A 136 -2.94 2.46 -20.18
C ARG A 136 -3.27 3.85 -20.72
N TYR A 137 -2.32 4.78 -20.60
CA TYR A 137 -2.49 6.19 -20.95
C TYR A 137 -1.27 6.70 -21.74
N PRO A 138 -1.03 6.17 -22.96
CA PRO A 138 0.18 6.47 -23.73
C PRO A 138 0.33 7.96 -24.08
N ASP A 139 -0.81 8.64 -24.24
CA ASP A 139 -0.91 10.05 -24.67
C ASP A 139 -0.87 11.05 -23.50
N LEU A 140 -0.88 10.59 -22.24
CA LEU A 140 -0.76 11.50 -21.11
C LEU A 140 0.67 12.02 -20.95
N ASP A 141 0.76 13.32 -20.70
CA ASP A 141 1.98 14.05 -20.40
C ASP A 141 1.79 15.03 -19.23
N GLY A 142 2.85 15.78 -18.91
CA GLY A 142 2.82 16.86 -17.93
C GLY A 142 2.23 16.46 -16.57
N ASP A 143 1.38 17.34 -16.03
CA ASP A 143 0.76 17.15 -14.72
C ASP A 143 -0.29 16.04 -14.72
N ALA A 144 -0.97 15.80 -15.85
CA ALA A 144 -1.96 14.72 -15.96
C ALA A 144 -1.30 13.33 -15.86
N LEU A 145 -0.14 13.15 -16.50
CA LEU A 145 0.67 11.93 -16.35
C LEU A 145 1.13 11.73 -14.90
N VAL A 146 1.57 12.81 -14.25
CA VAL A 146 2.01 12.75 -12.84
C VAL A 146 0.86 12.37 -11.92
N GLN A 147 -0.33 12.94 -12.14
CA GLN A 147 -1.52 12.61 -11.36
C GLN A 147 -1.91 11.13 -11.53
N ALA A 148 -1.97 10.64 -12.77
CA ALA A 148 -2.25 9.23 -13.05
C ALA A 148 -1.21 8.31 -12.38
N LEU A 149 0.06 8.72 -12.36
CA LEU A 149 1.12 7.97 -11.68
C LEU A 149 1.01 8.02 -10.16
N VAL A 150 0.59 9.13 -9.55
CA VAL A 150 0.34 9.20 -8.10
C VAL A 150 -0.73 8.20 -7.71
N GLU A 151 -1.86 8.17 -8.41
CA GLU A 151 -2.96 7.24 -8.17
C GLU A 151 -2.53 5.79 -8.37
N GLN A 152 -1.90 5.49 -9.51
CA GLN A 152 -1.45 4.13 -9.80
C GLN A 152 -0.36 3.67 -8.82
N ASN A 153 0.51 4.57 -8.36
CA ASN A 153 1.52 4.26 -7.35
C ASN A 153 0.86 3.80 -6.05
N VAL A 154 -0.18 4.50 -5.57
CA VAL A 154 -0.94 4.08 -4.39
C VAL A 154 -1.47 2.65 -4.55
N LEU A 155 -2.06 2.32 -5.70
CA LEU A 155 -2.57 0.97 -5.98
C LEU A 155 -1.45 -0.08 -5.97
N THR A 156 -0.33 0.19 -6.64
CA THR A 156 0.83 -0.71 -6.65
C THR A 156 1.41 -0.91 -5.23
N GLN A 157 1.45 0.13 -4.41
CA GLN A 157 1.93 0.01 -3.03
C GLN A 157 0.95 -0.77 -2.14
N LEU A 158 -0.36 -0.72 -2.40
CA LEU A 158 -1.32 -1.62 -1.73
C LEU A 158 -1.07 -3.08 -2.08
N ASP A 159 -0.74 -3.37 -3.35
CA ASP A 159 -0.40 -4.74 -3.77
C ASP A 159 0.89 -5.22 -3.12
N HIS A 160 1.92 -4.36 -3.07
CA HIS A 160 3.14 -4.66 -2.34
C HIS A 160 2.88 -4.90 -0.85
N LEU A 161 2.06 -4.06 -0.21
CA LEU A 161 1.69 -4.19 1.20
C LEU A 161 1.07 -5.55 1.50
N ARG A 162 0.20 -6.06 0.61
CA ARG A 162 -0.42 -7.40 0.72
C ARG A 162 0.57 -8.56 0.67
N THR A 163 1.79 -8.34 0.16
CA THR A 163 2.84 -9.38 0.16
C THR A 163 3.56 -9.53 1.51
N HIS A 164 3.40 -8.58 2.45
CA HIS A 164 4.03 -8.67 3.77
C HIS A 164 3.33 -9.72 4.63
N PRO A 165 4.04 -10.71 5.22
CA PRO A 165 3.42 -11.83 5.93
C PRO A 165 2.46 -11.42 7.04
N ALA A 166 2.83 -10.44 7.87
CA ALA A 166 1.98 -9.92 8.94
C ALA A 166 0.67 -9.33 8.41
N VAL A 167 0.75 -8.58 7.31
CA VAL A 167 -0.41 -7.97 6.65
C VAL A 167 -1.31 -9.05 6.04
N ALA A 168 -0.73 -9.97 5.27
CA ALA A 168 -1.45 -11.07 4.63
C ALA A 168 -2.22 -11.92 5.65
N ALA A 169 -1.57 -12.27 6.78
CA ALA A 169 -2.21 -13.02 7.85
C ALA A 169 -3.41 -12.27 8.46
N ARG A 170 -3.23 -11.00 8.86
CA ARG A 170 -4.32 -10.23 9.50
C ARG A 170 -5.45 -9.85 8.53
N LEU A 171 -5.16 -9.72 7.24
CA LEU A 171 -6.18 -9.59 6.20
C LEU A 171 -7.02 -10.86 6.08
N ALA A 172 -6.38 -12.04 6.07
CA ALA A 172 -7.08 -13.33 6.00
C ALA A 172 -7.98 -13.57 7.23
N GLU A 173 -7.60 -13.03 8.39
CA GLU A 173 -8.42 -13.04 9.61
C GLU A 173 -9.57 -12.02 9.61
N GLY A 174 -9.63 -11.10 8.64
CA GLY A 174 -10.58 -9.99 8.64
C GLY A 174 -10.33 -8.97 9.77
N ARG A 175 -9.10 -8.91 10.30
CA ARG A 175 -8.73 -8.03 11.43
C ARG A 175 -7.99 -6.76 11.01
N LEU A 176 -7.68 -6.61 9.71
CA LEU A 176 -6.94 -5.49 9.16
C LEU A 176 -7.62 -4.97 7.90
N GLY A 177 -7.83 -3.66 7.80
CA GLY A 177 -8.22 -2.97 6.57
C GLY A 177 -7.01 -2.34 5.88
N VAL A 178 -6.99 -2.34 4.55
CA VAL A 178 -5.97 -1.63 3.74
C VAL A 178 -6.64 -0.66 2.77
N HIS A 179 -6.22 0.59 2.79
CA HIS A 179 -6.89 1.70 2.12
C HIS A 179 -5.91 2.55 1.30
N GLY A 180 -6.31 2.94 0.10
CA GLY A 180 -5.51 3.82 -0.77
C GLY A 180 -6.10 5.20 -0.83
N TRP A 181 -5.34 6.22 -0.44
CA TRP A 181 -5.76 7.62 -0.42
C TRP A 181 -4.90 8.49 -1.33
N THR A 182 -5.47 9.58 -1.82
CA THR A 182 -4.76 10.68 -2.47
C THR A 182 -5.13 12.00 -1.80
N TYR A 183 -4.12 12.80 -1.48
CA TYR A 183 -4.28 14.14 -0.90
C TYR A 183 -3.94 15.23 -1.92
N GLU A 184 -4.89 16.08 -2.27
CA GLU A 184 -4.67 17.25 -3.10
C GLU A 184 -4.22 18.42 -2.23
N ILE A 185 -2.93 18.77 -2.30
CA ILE A 185 -2.33 19.82 -1.47
C ILE A 185 -2.97 21.19 -1.77
N GLY A 186 -3.31 21.47 -3.03
CA GLY A 186 -3.80 22.79 -3.45
C GLY A 186 -5.20 23.12 -2.93
N THR A 187 -6.06 22.11 -2.80
CA THR A 187 -7.46 22.26 -2.38
C THR A 187 -7.70 21.77 -0.96
N GLY A 188 -6.82 20.92 -0.43
CA GLY A 188 -7.02 20.22 0.84
C GLY A 188 -7.90 18.97 0.73
N SER A 189 -8.42 18.62 -0.46
CA SER A 189 -9.33 17.49 -0.61
C SER A 189 -8.60 16.15 -0.52
N VAL A 190 -9.24 15.17 0.11
CA VAL A 190 -8.77 13.79 0.17
C VAL A 190 -9.73 12.89 -0.61
N ALA A 191 -9.21 12.01 -1.45
CA ALA A 191 -9.97 10.96 -2.11
C ALA A 191 -9.50 9.58 -1.67
N MET A 192 -10.44 8.64 -1.59
CA MET A 192 -10.18 7.24 -1.26
C MET A 192 -10.48 6.37 -2.47
N PHE A 193 -9.63 5.37 -2.72
CA PHE A 193 -9.87 4.38 -3.75
C PHE A 193 -11.05 3.49 -3.38
N ASP A 194 -12.07 3.48 -4.22
CA ASP A 194 -13.21 2.57 -4.13
C ASP A 194 -12.97 1.38 -5.09
N PRO A 195 -12.76 0.16 -4.57
CA PRO A 195 -12.58 -1.03 -5.40
C PRO A 195 -13.79 -1.38 -6.27
N ALA A 196 -15.01 -1.06 -5.82
CA ALA A 196 -16.23 -1.36 -6.57
C ALA A 196 -16.39 -0.42 -7.77
N ALA A 197 -16.08 0.87 -7.59
CA ALA A 197 -16.08 1.85 -8.67
C ALA A 197 -14.78 1.83 -9.52
N GLY A 198 -13.71 1.20 -9.03
CA GLY A 198 -12.41 1.13 -9.70
C GLY A 198 -11.73 2.49 -9.87
N ARG A 199 -12.00 3.45 -8.97
CA ARG A 199 -11.49 4.82 -9.04
C ARG A 199 -11.37 5.46 -7.66
N PHE A 200 -10.63 6.57 -7.57
CA PHE A 200 -10.63 7.42 -6.39
C PHE A 200 -11.92 8.25 -6.33
N VAL A 201 -12.51 8.32 -5.14
CA VAL A 201 -13.75 9.05 -4.84
C VAL A 201 -13.46 10.05 -3.72
N PRO A 202 -13.81 11.34 -3.88
CA PRO A 202 -13.61 12.34 -2.83
C PRO A 202 -14.34 11.94 -1.54
N LEU A 203 -13.66 12.04 -0.40
CA LEU A 203 -14.25 11.72 0.91
C LEU A 203 -15.37 12.68 1.30
N GLU A 204 -15.38 13.91 0.76
CA GLU A 204 -16.49 14.87 0.93
C GLU A 204 -17.81 14.37 0.33
N THR A 205 -17.74 13.45 -0.64
CA THR A 205 -18.90 12.87 -1.34
C THR A 205 -19.17 11.41 -0.95
N ALA A 206 -18.28 10.79 -0.17
CA ALA A 206 -18.51 9.48 0.39
C ALA A 206 -19.49 9.64 1.56
N ALA A 207 -20.77 9.38 1.30
CA ALA A 207 -21.80 9.33 2.34
C ALA A 207 -21.31 8.45 3.51
N GLU A 208 -21.71 8.80 4.74
CA GLU A 208 -21.40 8.10 6.00
C GLU A 208 -21.96 6.66 6.03
N ASP A 209 -21.55 5.79 5.12
CA ASP A 209 -21.79 4.37 5.25
C ASP A 209 -20.71 3.81 6.16
N GLY A 210 -21.07 3.64 7.44
CA GLY A 210 -20.35 2.85 8.43
C GLY A 210 -20.28 1.36 8.06
N GLY A 211 -19.76 1.07 6.87
CA GLY A 211 -19.63 -0.25 6.30
C GLY A 211 -18.54 -1.04 7.02
N LYS A 212 -18.97 -1.95 7.89
CA LYS A 212 -18.19 -3.15 8.18
C LYS A 212 -17.86 -3.79 6.83
N ALA A 213 -16.58 -3.78 6.44
CA ALA A 213 -16.14 -4.55 5.30
C ALA A 213 -16.48 -6.03 5.57
N GLU A 214 -17.47 -6.57 4.84
CA GLU A 214 -17.68 -8.01 4.83
C GLU A 214 -16.45 -8.68 4.19
N PRO A 215 -15.95 -9.77 4.78
CA PRO A 215 -14.80 -10.47 4.23
C PRO A 215 -15.14 -11.02 2.84
N ILE A 216 -14.28 -10.71 1.88
CA ILE A 216 -14.32 -11.24 0.52
C ILE A 216 -14.24 -12.78 0.62
N PRO A 217 -15.19 -13.54 0.05
CA PRO A 217 -15.11 -14.99 0.08
C PRO A 217 -13.90 -15.47 -0.72
N ALA A 218 -13.07 -16.28 -0.09
CA ALA A 218 -11.96 -16.95 -0.75
C ALA A 218 -12.49 -17.75 -1.95
N GLN A 219 -11.98 -17.45 -3.15
CA GLN A 219 -12.24 -18.25 -4.33
C GLN A 219 -11.69 -19.65 -4.09
N THR A 220 -12.58 -20.62 -3.88
CA THR A 220 -12.21 -22.03 -3.87
C THR A 220 -11.89 -22.42 -5.31
N SER A 221 -10.62 -22.75 -5.55
CA SER A 221 -10.18 -23.40 -6.79
C SER A 221 -11.00 -24.67 -7.00
N GLY A 222 -11.61 -24.78 -8.18
CA GLY A 222 -12.54 -25.85 -8.52
C GLY A 222 -11.94 -27.25 -8.44
N GLY A 223 -12.79 -28.16 -7.97
CA GLY A 223 -13.15 -29.39 -8.69
C GLY A 223 -12.05 -30.43 -8.91
N GLU A 224 -11.87 -31.29 -7.92
CA GLU A 224 -11.25 -32.61 -8.11
C GLU A 224 -12.22 -33.52 -8.90
N PRO A 225 -11.81 -34.16 -10.02
CA PRO A 225 -12.71 -35.04 -10.75
C PRO A 225 -12.81 -36.40 -10.05
N ASP A 226 -14.01 -36.67 -9.53
CA ASP A 226 -14.39 -37.91 -8.88
C ASP A 226 -14.25 -39.12 -9.81
N ARG A 227 -13.42 -40.07 -9.39
CA ARG A 227 -13.27 -41.39 -9.99
C ARG A 227 -14.28 -42.33 -9.31
N LYS A 228 -15.36 -42.74 -10.01
CA LYS A 228 -15.84 -44.14 -10.06
C LYS A 228 -17.19 -44.34 -10.80
N ARG A 229 -17.23 -45.49 -11.52
CA ARG A 229 -18.35 -46.22 -12.14
C ARG A 229 -18.81 -45.68 -13.51
N ALA A 230 -19.00 -46.48 -14.57
CA ALA A 230 -19.34 -47.90 -14.62
C ALA A 230 -18.79 -48.61 -15.88
N ASN A 231 -18.56 -49.89 -15.68
CA ASN A 231 -18.16 -50.95 -16.61
C ASN A 231 -19.38 -51.45 -17.42
N LYS A 232 -19.32 -51.47 -18.76
CA LYS A 232 -19.81 -52.60 -19.60
C LYS A 232 -19.59 -52.39 -21.11
N ALA A 233 -19.34 -53.53 -21.76
CA ALA A 233 -19.35 -53.84 -23.20
C ALA A 233 -18.03 -53.68 -23.99
N ARG A 234 -17.32 -54.82 -24.12
CA ARG A 234 -16.48 -55.16 -25.28
C ARG A 234 -17.36 -55.37 -26.52
N PRO A 235 -16.79 -55.27 -27.74
CA PRO A 235 -16.41 -56.51 -28.42
C PRO A 235 -15.00 -56.52 -29.03
N ASP A 236 -14.57 -57.73 -29.36
CA ASP A 236 -13.26 -58.16 -29.86
C ASP A 236 -12.81 -57.51 -31.18
N ARG A 237 -11.48 -57.42 -31.35
CA ARG A 237 -10.67 -57.89 -32.50
C ARG A 237 -9.21 -57.44 -32.26
N ASN A 238 -8.31 -58.34 -31.86
CA ASN A 238 -7.48 -59.22 -32.70
C ASN A 238 -6.29 -58.48 -33.34
N GLY A 239 -5.06 -58.94 -33.02
CA GLY A 239 -3.89 -58.77 -33.88
C GLY A 239 -2.63 -58.20 -33.22
N GLY A 240 -1.63 -59.06 -32.98
CA GLY A 240 -0.22 -58.72 -33.20
C GLY A 240 0.69 -58.59 -31.98
N ARG A 241 1.44 -59.67 -31.72
CA ARG A 241 2.79 -59.65 -31.11
C ARG A 241 3.70 -58.69 -31.92
N GLU A 242 4.76 -58.06 -31.40
CA GLU A 242 6.03 -58.71 -31.05
C GLU A 242 7.05 -57.72 -30.41
N THR A 243 7.69 -58.16 -29.32
CA THR A 243 9.10 -57.99 -28.91
C THR A 243 9.84 -56.62 -28.99
N ALA A 244 10.30 -56.17 -27.82
CA ALA A 244 11.55 -55.41 -27.60
C ALA A 244 12.80 -56.33 -27.85
N PRO A 245 14.10 -55.92 -27.72
CA PRO A 245 14.64 -54.67 -27.12
C PRO A 245 15.93 -54.09 -27.78
N SER A 246 16.45 -53.01 -27.15
CA SER A 246 17.90 -52.76 -26.86
C SER A 246 18.84 -52.32 -28.01
N LYS A 247 19.41 -51.11 -27.92
CA LYS A 247 20.83 -50.81 -27.54
C LYS A 247 21.30 -49.44 -28.07
N ARG A 248 21.97 -48.71 -27.17
CA ARG A 248 23.23 -47.94 -27.31
C ARG A 248 23.58 -47.31 -28.67
N ALA A 249 23.82 -45.99 -28.67
CA ALA A 249 25.15 -45.38 -28.72
C ALA A 249 25.04 -43.91 -28.33
#